data_AF-A0A2D5VG63-F1
#
_entry.id   AF-A0A2D5VG63-F1
#
_cell.length_a   1.000
_cell.length_b   1.000
_cell.length_c   1.000
_cell.angle_alpha   90.00
_cell.angle_beta   90.00
_cell.angle_gamma   90.00
#
_symmetry.space_group_name_H-M   'P 1'
#
loop_
_entity.id
_entity.type
_entity.pdbx_description
1 polymer ?
#
loop_
_entity_poly.entity_id
_entity_poly.type
_entity_poly.pdbx_seq_one_letter_code
_entity_poly.pdbx_strand_id
1 'polypeptide(L)'
;MANDGGYNGKWRHTSPTHTRLAFYQALEKLADEGGLQARYQRYSACRKAPVQGVRSLGFAPLPDNEFHSPIITAFFFPQESWSDFSIFYQLLKQRLFFIYPGKVSDYDTFRIGTTGDLNLDDID
;
A
#
# COMPACT_ATOMS: atom_id res chain seq x y z
N MET A 1 21.95 28.63 2.76
CA MET A 1 21.45 28.39 1.39
C MET A 1 22.55 27.63 0.66
N ALA A 2 22.32 26.37 0.33
CA ALA A 2 23.34 25.54 -0.32
C ALA A 2 23.49 25.98 -1.78
N ASN A 3 24.75 26.17 -2.19
CA ASN A 3 25.19 26.68 -3.48
C ASN A 3 24.93 25.60 -4.55
N ASP A 4 23.95 25.80 -5.44
CA ASP A 4 23.39 24.77 -6.34
C ASP A 4 24.06 24.72 -7.72
N GLY A 5 25.36 25.00 -7.83
CA GLY A 5 26.13 24.71 -9.05
C GLY A 5 25.56 25.28 -10.37
N GLY A 6 24.79 26.37 -10.32
CA GLY A 6 24.36 27.13 -11.51
C GLY A 6 23.20 26.55 -12.32
N TYR A 7 22.55 25.48 -11.87
CA TYR A 7 21.45 24.86 -12.63
C TYR A 7 20.04 25.30 -12.21
N ASN A 8 19.86 26.00 -11.08
CA ASN A 8 18.60 26.64 -10.65
C ASN A 8 17.33 25.77 -10.85
N GLY A 9 17.39 24.50 -10.44
CA GLY A 9 16.28 23.54 -10.59
C GLY A 9 16.04 22.98 -12.00
N LYS A 10 16.91 23.26 -12.98
CA LYS A 10 16.90 22.68 -14.33
C LYS A 10 17.48 21.27 -14.31
N TRP A 11 16.81 20.37 -15.02
CA TRP A 11 17.31 19.01 -15.22
C TRP A 11 18.40 19.00 -16.30
N ARG A 12 19.47 18.22 -16.11
CA ARG A 12 20.57 18.08 -17.08
C ARG A 12 20.12 17.45 -18.41
N HIS A 13 19.05 16.65 -18.37
CA HIS A 13 18.45 15.96 -19.51
C HIS A 13 16.92 16.14 -19.49
N THR A 14 16.23 15.57 -20.47
CA THR A 14 14.76 15.59 -20.54
C THR A 14 14.15 15.09 -19.24
N SER A 15 13.46 15.99 -18.54
CA SER A 15 12.70 15.66 -17.33
C SER A 15 11.36 15.00 -17.68
N PRO A 16 10.82 14.12 -16.83
CA PRO A 16 9.50 13.55 -17.04
C PRO A 16 8.42 14.57 -16.62
N THR A 17 8.17 15.54 -17.48
CA THR A 17 7.32 16.71 -17.17
C THR A 17 5.92 16.32 -16.69
N HIS A 18 5.30 15.31 -17.31
CA HIS A 18 3.97 14.81 -16.92
C HIS A 18 3.94 14.21 -15.51
N THR A 19 4.89 13.34 -15.15
CA THR A 19 4.91 12.75 -13.80
C THR A 19 5.33 13.77 -12.75
N ARG A 20 6.14 14.78 -13.12
CA ARG A 20 6.45 15.92 -12.25
C ARG A 20 5.20 16.74 -11.93
N LEU A 21 4.37 17.05 -12.93
CA LEU A 21 3.11 17.77 -12.71
C LEU A 21 2.12 16.93 -11.87
N ALA A 22 2.02 15.63 -12.14
CA ALA A 22 1.22 14.72 -11.32
C ALA A 22 1.71 14.65 -9.87
N PHE A 23 3.03 14.65 -9.65
CA PHE A 23 3.62 14.67 -8.31
C PHE A 23 3.31 15.99 -7.59
N TYR A 24 3.39 17.13 -8.28
CA TYR A 24 2.98 18.42 -7.73
C TYR A 24 1.51 18.40 -7.28
N GLN A 25 0.60 17.90 -8.12
CA GLN A 25 -0.80 17.74 -7.75
C GLN A 25 -0.99 16.80 -6.55
N ALA A 26 -0.19 15.75 -6.43
CA ALA A 26 -0.23 14.83 -5.30
C ALA A 26 0.23 15.49 -3.98
N LEU A 27 1.15 16.45 -4.05
CA LEU A 27 1.56 17.27 -2.90
C LEU A 27 0.44 18.23 -2.47
N GLU A 28 -0.25 18.86 -3.42
CA GLU A 28 -1.42 19.70 -3.13
C GLU A 28 -2.53 18.87 -2.45
N LYS A 29 -2.89 17.72 -3.02
CA LYS A 29 -3.87 16.80 -2.42
C LYS A 29 -3.46 16.33 -1.02
N LEU A 30 -2.17 16.12 -0.76
CA LEU A 30 -1.67 15.81 0.58
C LEU A 30 -1.88 16.98 1.54
N ALA A 31 -1.65 18.21 1.10
CA ALA A 31 -1.90 19.40 1.92
C ALA A 31 -3.40 19.55 2.22
N ASP A 32 -4.24 19.41 1.20
CA ASP A 32 -5.71 19.50 1.31
C ASP A 32 -6.30 18.44 2.25
N GLU A 33 -5.74 17.23 2.25
CA GLU A 33 -6.12 16.15 3.18
C GLU A 33 -5.81 16.48 4.65
N GLY A 34 -4.96 17.48 4.94
CA GLY A 34 -4.48 17.80 6.30
C GLY A 34 -3.06 17.31 6.58
N GLY A 35 -2.29 17.06 5.52
CA GLY A 35 -0.88 16.67 5.59
C GLY A 35 -0.67 15.22 6.02
N LEU A 36 0.58 14.93 6.44
CA LEU A 36 1.01 13.57 6.77
C LEU A 36 0.22 12.96 7.92
N GLN A 37 -0.17 13.75 8.92
CA GLN A 37 -0.87 13.25 10.10
C GLN A 37 -2.27 12.72 9.75
N ALA A 38 -3.03 13.46 8.96
CA ALA A 38 -4.36 13.04 8.51
C ALA A 38 -4.27 11.79 7.61
N ARG A 39 -3.31 11.77 6.66
CA ARG A 39 -3.07 10.60 5.81
C ARG A 39 -2.65 9.36 6.60
N TYR A 40 -1.78 9.54 7.60
CA TYR A 40 -1.38 8.45 8.49
C TYR A 40 -2.58 7.88 9.26
N GLN A 41 -3.47 8.73 9.77
CA GLN A 41 -4.70 8.30 10.43
C GLN A 41 -5.62 7.52 9.50
N ARG A 42 -5.84 8.02 8.27
CA ARG A 42 -6.65 7.31 7.26
C ARG A 42 -6.04 5.96 6.91
N TYR A 43 -4.76 5.89 6.59
CA TYR A 43 -4.08 4.63 6.29
C TYR A 43 -4.15 3.64 7.47
N SER A 44 -4.00 4.13 8.71
CA SER A 44 -4.12 3.30 9.91
C SER A 44 -5.53 2.74 10.08
N ALA A 45 -6.55 3.55 9.80
CA ALA A 45 -7.95 3.14 9.85
C ALA A 45 -8.28 2.12 8.74
N CYS A 46 -7.93 2.42 7.49
CA CYS A 46 -8.13 1.52 6.34
C CYS A 46 -7.38 0.20 6.50
N ARG A 47 -6.23 0.17 7.19
CA ARG A 47 -5.52 -1.07 7.51
C ARG A 47 -6.28 -1.97 8.47
N LYS A 48 -6.99 -1.40 9.44
CA LYS A 48 -7.51 -2.14 10.60
C LYS A 48 -8.58 -3.16 10.19
N ALA A 49 -9.55 -2.75 9.37
CA ALA A 49 -10.69 -3.60 8.99
C ALA A 49 -10.29 -4.82 8.14
N PRO A 50 -9.48 -4.72 7.07
CA PRO A 50 -9.03 -5.88 6.31
C PRO A 50 -8.21 -6.84 7.17
N VAL A 51 -7.35 -6.33 8.06
CA VAL A 51 -6.56 -7.18 8.96
C VAL A 51 -7.47 -7.95 9.91
N GLN A 52 -8.50 -7.32 10.47
CA GLN A 52 -9.46 -8.01 11.32
C GLN A 52 -10.29 -9.03 10.54
N GLY A 53 -10.79 -8.68 9.36
CA GLY A 53 -11.55 -9.58 8.49
C GLY A 53 -10.73 -10.80 8.07
N VAL A 54 -9.52 -10.58 7.58
CA VAL A 54 -8.60 -11.66 7.15
C VAL A 54 -8.19 -12.55 8.32
N ARG A 55 -7.99 -12.00 9.53
CA ARG A 55 -7.79 -12.81 10.75
C ARG A 55 -9.01 -13.65 11.10
N SER A 56 -10.22 -13.12 10.96
CA SER A 56 -11.45 -13.88 11.22
C SER A 56 -11.66 -15.04 10.24
N LEU A 57 -11.05 -14.97 9.05
CA LEU A 57 -11.01 -16.04 8.05
C LEU A 57 -9.89 -17.07 8.31
N GLY A 58 -9.10 -16.92 9.38
CA GLY A 58 -8.06 -17.87 9.79
C GLY A 58 -6.65 -17.57 9.30
N PHE A 59 -6.42 -16.44 8.63
CA PHE A 59 -5.06 -16.05 8.19
C PHE A 59 -4.31 -15.31 9.30
N ALA A 60 -3.04 -15.64 9.48
CA ALA A 60 -2.17 -14.96 10.43
C ALA A 60 -1.36 -13.84 9.73
N PRO A 61 -1.35 -12.60 10.28
CA PRO A 61 -0.51 -11.52 9.76
C PRO A 61 0.97 -11.71 10.15
N LEU A 62 1.86 -11.09 9.38
CA LEU A 62 3.30 -11.01 9.61
C LEU A 62 3.79 -9.57 9.33
N PRO A 63 4.74 -9.01 10.10
CA PRO A 63 5.31 -9.49 11.38
C PRO A 63 4.33 -9.37 12.56
N ASP A 64 4.81 -9.50 13.80
CA ASP A 64 4.01 -9.24 15.00
C ASP A 64 3.40 -7.83 15.01
N ASN A 65 2.28 -7.71 15.73
CA ASN A 65 1.40 -6.55 15.66
C ASN A 65 2.10 -5.20 15.89
N GLU A 66 3.11 -5.16 16.75
CA GLU A 66 3.86 -3.96 17.11
C GLU A 66 4.78 -3.43 15.99
N PHE A 67 5.15 -4.29 15.03
CA PHE A 67 6.05 -3.94 13.92
C PHE A 67 5.30 -3.59 12.63
N HIS A 68 3.96 -3.53 12.68
CA HIS A 68 3.18 -3.20 11.49
C HIS A 68 3.22 -1.72 11.15
N SER A 69 3.43 -1.44 9.86
CA SER A 69 3.18 -0.12 9.26
C SER A 69 1.70 0.01 8.84
N PRO A 70 1.18 1.24 8.65
CA PRO A 70 -0.17 1.46 8.10
C PRO A 70 -0.26 1.27 6.57
N ILE A 71 0.84 0.85 5.91
CA ILE A 71 0.95 0.90 4.45
C ILE A 71 0.50 -0.42 3.80
N ILE A 72 0.97 -1.53 4.35
CA ILE A 72 0.79 -2.86 3.78
C ILE A 72 0.91 -3.90 4.90
N THR A 73 0.12 -4.97 4.80
CA THR A 73 0.19 -6.11 5.73
C THR A 73 0.45 -7.39 4.94
N ALA A 74 1.44 -8.16 5.38
CA ALA A 74 1.65 -9.51 4.88
C ALA A 74 0.86 -10.51 5.72
N PHE A 75 0.42 -11.59 5.09
CA PHE A 75 -0.27 -12.72 5.72
C PHE A 75 0.35 -14.01 5.22
N PHE A 76 0.44 -15.02 6.07
CA PHE A 76 0.87 -16.36 5.66
C PHE A 76 -0.09 -16.93 4.63
N PHE A 77 0.45 -17.54 3.59
CA PHE A 77 -0.35 -18.24 2.59
C PHE A 77 -0.55 -19.71 3.02
N PRO A 78 -1.80 -20.22 3.08
CA PRO A 78 -2.10 -21.52 3.67
C PRO A 78 -1.85 -22.66 2.69
N GLN A 79 -0.58 -22.94 2.37
CA GLN A 79 -0.16 -23.89 1.34
C GLN A 79 -0.72 -25.30 1.50
N GLU A 80 -0.97 -25.74 2.73
CA GLU A 80 -1.53 -27.06 3.00
C GLU A 80 -2.96 -27.21 2.46
N SER A 81 -3.69 -26.11 2.35
CA SER A 81 -5.09 -26.09 1.90
C SER A 81 -5.26 -25.47 0.52
N TRP A 82 -4.38 -24.53 0.14
CA TRP A 82 -4.48 -23.74 -1.08
C TRP A 82 -3.24 -23.98 -1.94
N SER A 83 -3.45 -24.53 -3.13
CA SER A 83 -2.37 -24.94 -4.02
C SER A 83 -1.82 -23.83 -4.92
N ASP A 84 -2.60 -22.78 -5.19
CA ASP A 84 -2.22 -21.73 -6.16
C ASP A 84 -2.76 -20.35 -5.78
N PHE A 85 -1.83 -19.42 -5.50
CA PHE A 85 -2.15 -18.02 -5.25
C PHE A 85 -2.85 -17.35 -6.44
N SER A 86 -2.58 -17.79 -7.68
CA SER A 86 -3.21 -17.26 -8.87
C SER A 86 -4.73 -17.40 -8.82
N ILE A 87 -5.25 -18.56 -8.38
CA ILE A 87 -6.69 -18.78 -8.25
C ILE A 87 -7.29 -17.78 -7.26
N PHE A 88 -6.67 -17.64 -6.09
CA PHE A 88 -7.11 -16.69 -5.08
C PHE A 88 -7.10 -15.24 -5.60
N TYR A 89 -6.02 -14.84 -6.27
CA TYR A 89 -5.89 -13.52 -6.89
C TYR A 89 -6.97 -13.27 -7.95
N GLN A 90 -7.25 -14.22 -8.84
CA GLN A 90 -8.27 -14.05 -9.88
C GLN A 90 -9.67 -13.89 -9.29
N LEU A 91 -10.00 -14.65 -8.24
CA LEU A 91 -11.30 -14.53 -7.55
C LEU A 91 -11.50 -13.17 -6.87
N LEU A 92 -10.42 -12.55 -6.38
CA LEU A 92 -10.47 -11.19 -5.84
C LEU A 92 -10.52 -10.14 -6.95
N LYS A 93 -9.74 -10.32 -8.01
CA LYS A 93 -9.73 -9.43 -9.18
C LYS A 93 -11.09 -9.34 -9.87
N GLN A 94 -11.84 -10.44 -9.94
CA GLN A 94 -13.22 -10.45 -10.45
C GLN A 94 -14.16 -9.56 -9.63
N ARG A 95 -13.81 -9.28 -8.37
CA ARG A 95 -14.51 -8.37 -7.46
C ARG A 95 -13.81 -7.00 -7.35
N LEU A 96 -12.90 -6.69 -8.26
CA LEU A 96 -12.12 -5.45 -8.31
C LEU A 96 -11.11 -5.25 -7.17
N PHE A 97 -10.75 -6.33 -6.46
CA PHE A 97 -9.70 -6.30 -5.44
C PHE A 97 -8.37 -6.84 -5.99
N PHE A 98 -7.33 -6.00 -5.98
CA PHE A 98 -6.00 -6.35 -6.47
C PHE A 98 -5.04 -6.50 -5.29
N ILE A 99 -4.71 -7.74 -4.93
CA ILE A 99 -3.73 -8.06 -3.89
C ILE A 99 -2.37 -8.41 -4.48
N TYR A 100 -1.32 -8.43 -3.66
CA TYR A 100 0.04 -8.68 -4.11
C TYR A 100 0.56 -10.04 -3.64
N PRO A 101 1.26 -10.80 -4.51
CA PRO A 101 2.03 -11.94 -4.04
C PRO A 101 3.15 -11.47 -3.10
N GLY A 102 3.54 -12.32 -2.17
CA GLY A 102 4.60 -12.05 -1.22
C GLY A 102 5.49 -13.26 -0.98
N LYS A 103 6.75 -12.99 -0.69
CA LYS A 103 7.67 -13.97 -0.11
C LYS A 103 8.49 -13.24 0.94
N VAL A 104 8.41 -13.70 2.18
CA VAL A 104 9.17 -13.13 3.30
C VAL A 104 10.13 -14.20 3.79
N SER A 105 11.39 -14.10 3.36
CA SER A 105 12.41 -15.14 3.58
C SER A 105 11.90 -16.52 3.17
N ASP A 106 11.59 -17.36 4.15
CA ASP A 106 11.20 -18.76 4.03
C ASP A 106 9.69 -18.97 4.05
N TYR A 107 8.91 -17.89 4.23
CA TYR A 107 7.45 -17.96 4.30
C TYR A 107 6.82 -17.46 3.00
N ASP A 108 5.97 -18.31 2.43
CA ASP A 108 5.07 -17.90 1.37
C ASP A 108 3.94 -17.08 1.95
N THR A 109 3.75 -15.89 1.38
CA THR A 109 2.84 -14.88 1.92
C THR A 109 2.03 -14.25 0.79
N PHE A 110 0.98 -13.54 1.15
CA PHE A 110 0.37 -12.54 0.29
C PHE A 110 0.26 -11.23 1.05
N ARG A 111 0.07 -10.14 0.32
CA ARG A 111 0.04 -8.80 0.91
C ARG A 111 -1.19 -8.03 0.47
N ILE A 112 -1.76 -7.30 1.42
CA ILE A 112 -2.85 -6.34 1.19
C ILE A 112 -2.31 -4.95 1.52
N GLY A 113 -2.28 -4.08 0.51
CA GLY A 113 -1.92 -2.68 0.64
C GLY A 113 -3.16 -1.83 0.93
N THR A 114 -3.02 -0.82 1.75
CA THR A 114 -4.12 0.06 2.18
C THR A 114 -3.74 1.54 2.02
N THR A 115 -3.03 1.85 0.94
CA THR A 115 -2.57 3.21 0.61
C THR A 115 -3.06 3.66 -0.76
N GLY A 116 -2.84 4.94 -1.06
CA GLY A 116 -3.40 5.58 -2.24
C GLY A 116 -4.73 6.25 -1.90
N ASP A 117 -5.64 6.24 -2.86
CA ASP A 117 -6.96 6.86 -2.76
C ASP A 117 -8.01 5.84 -2.26
N LEU A 118 -7.72 5.23 -1.10
CA LEU A 118 -8.61 4.29 -0.41
C LEU A 118 -9.17 4.93 0.85
N ASN A 119 -10.48 4.80 1.03
CA ASN A 119 -11.24 5.25 2.19
C ASN A 119 -11.91 4.06 2.88
N LEU A 120 -12.56 4.29 4.02
CA LEU A 120 -13.23 3.21 4.78
C LEU A 120 -14.37 2.58 3.99
N ASP A 121 -15.05 3.36 3.14
CA ASP A 121 -16.15 2.85 2.29
C ASP A 121 -15.66 1.87 1.21
N ASP A 122 -14.36 1.86 0.88
CA ASP A 122 -13.75 0.90 -0.06
C ASP A 122 -13.37 -0.44 0.62
N ILE A 123 -13.44 -0.47 1.95
CA ILE A 123 -12.87 -1.52 2.80
C ILE A 123 -13.94 -2.46 3.37
N ASP A 124 -15.13 -1.94 3.64
CA ASP A 124 -16.31 -2.68 4.13
C ASP A 124 -16.98 -3.51 3.02
#